data_AF-A0A1Y5LJC1-F1
#
_entry.id   AF-A0A1Y5LJC1-F1
#
_cell.length_a   1.000
_cell.length_b   1.000
_cell.length_c   1.000
_cell.angle_alpha   90.00
_cell.angle_beta   90.00
_cell.angle_gamma   90.00
#
_symmetry.space_group_name_H-M   'P 1'
#
loop_
_entity.id
_entity.type
_entity.pdbx_description
1 polymer ?
#
loop_
_entity_poly.entity_id
_entity_poly.type
_entity_poly.pdbx_seq_one_letter_code
_entity_poly.pdbx_strand_id
1 'polypeptide(L)'
;MTTTPDRVRTAFPEISSRAWEHPADRAALVTLRTLKGFDTVFRTISGLLQERQHRLMYLATSVRVDERQFSDLHDLRSDCVRILGADETPELFVLQTPVVNAFTIGMDRPFIVVTTGLLDVMNYEEQRFVIGHELGHALSGHAVYRTILMHLMRLAGTIGWMPIGGWALRAIIAALMEWQRKSELSGDRAGLLCGQDVHTALRVQLKLAGGSRVSEIDTDAFLAQAAEYDASGDLRDGVLKLLNIELLAHPFSVLRAAELKKWVDSGAYAAILRGEFPRRHEDDDAKISEEFRKAAKTYKQNFDASNDPLIRMLREIGSGLGTTVDAVGNGVGDVAADIKDRFTHWRRNSDGKKDADDPTGSDSDN
;
A
#
# COMPACT_ATOMS: atom_id res chain seq x y z
N MET A 1 -0.10 -0.71 35.08
CA MET A 1 1.23 -1.27 34.73
C MET A 1 2.12 -0.08 34.40
N THR A 2 3.35 -0.07 34.90
CA THR A 2 4.30 1.05 34.80
C THR A 2 4.61 1.39 33.34
N THR A 3 4.23 2.61 32.92
CA THR A 3 4.40 3.20 31.57
C THR A 3 5.82 3.71 31.33
N THR A 4 6.84 2.95 31.74
CA THR A 4 8.21 3.27 31.35
C THR A 4 8.41 2.76 29.92
N PRO A 5 8.82 3.60 28.95
CA PRO A 5 9.15 3.13 27.62
C PRO A 5 10.16 1.99 27.72
N ASP A 6 9.88 0.84 27.10
CA ASP A 6 10.77 -0.33 27.07
C ASP A 6 12.15 0.00 26.46
N ARG A 7 12.25 1.14 25.75
CA ARG A 7 13.48 1.70 25.22
C ARG A 7 13.43 3.23 25.11
N VAL A 8 14.60 3.87 25.22
CA VAL A 8 14.79 5.28 24.88
C VAL A 8 14.81 5.42 23.35
N ARG A 9 13.89 6.21 22.80
CA ARG A 9 13.77 6.44 21.34
C ARG A 9 14.32 7.80 20.97
N THR A 10 15.06 7.85 19.88
CA THR A 10 15.59 9.09 19.30
C THR A 10 14.44 9.90 18.71
N ALA A 11 14.31 11.17 19.10
CA ALA A 11 13.39 12.07 18.42
C ALA A 11 14.07 12.72 17.21
N PHE A 12 13.28 13.06 16.20
CA PHE A 12 13.73 13.72 14.99
C PHE A 12 13.02 15.08 14.85
N PRO A 13 13.39 16.10 15.66
CA PRO A 13 12.79 17.43 15.52
C PRO A 13 12.96 17.95 14.11
N GLU A 14 11.96 18.63 13.55
CA GLU A 14 12.01 19.25 12.22
C GLU A 14 12.29 18.29 11.06
N ILE A 15 12.13 16.97 11.25
CA ILE A 15 12.32 16.01 10.16
C ILE A 15 11.29 16.25 9.04
N SER A 16 11.77 16.34 7.81
CA SER A 16 10.91 16.40 6.62
C SER A 16 10.37 15.01 6.28
N SER A 17 9.15 14.95 5.77
CA SER A 17 8.55 13.70 5.30
C SER A 17 9.35 13.03 4.18
N ARG A 18 10.14 13.80 3.45
CA ARG A 18 11.10 13.32 2.44
C ARG A 18 12.15 12.36 3.01
N ALA A 19 12.37 12.36 4.32
CA ALA A 19 13.29 11.44 4.99
C ALA A 19 12.79 9.98 4.94
N TRP A 20 11.47 9.76 5.07
CA TRP A 20 10.89 8.42 5.06
C TRP A 20 10.12 8.10 3.77
N GLU A 21 9.70 9.10 3.00
CA GLU A 21 8.97 8.87 1.75
C GLU A 21 9.72 7.97 0.78
N HIS A 22 9.04 6.91 0.37
CA HIS A 22 9.57 5.96 -0.59
C HIS A 22 9.73 6.64 -1.96
N PRO A 23 10.86 6.47 -2.67
CA PRO A 23 11.04 7.06 -3.99
C PRO A 23 9.96 6.67 -5.01
N ALA A 24 9.43 5.45 -4.93
CA ALA A 24 8.33 5.00 -5.79
C ALA A 24 7.00 5.71 -5.50
N ASP A 25 6.75 6.09 -4.25
CA ASP A 25 5.56 6.85 -3.85
C ASP A 25 5.59 8.25 -4.48
N ARG A 26 6.69 8.99 -4.26
CA ARG A 26 6.88 10.31 -4.86
C ARG A 26 6.80 10.27 -6.39
N ALA A 27 7.41 9.27 -7.02
CA ALA A 27 7.34 9.08 -8.47
C ALA A 27 5.90 8.82 -8.96
N ALA A 28 5.17 7.93 -8.27
CA ALA A 28 3.79 7.61 -8.61
C ALA A 28 2.88 8.82 -8.44
N LEU A 29 3.07 9.63 -7.39
CA LEU A 29 2.28 10.83 -7.16
C LEU A 29 2.51 11.90 -8.23
N VAL A 30 3.76 12.13 -8.62
CA VAL A 30 4.08 13.05 -9.72
C VAL A 30 3.45 12.56 -11.02
N THR A 31 3.57 11.26 -11.33
CA THR A 31 2.97 10.67 -12.54
C THR A 31 1.46 10.80 -12.54
N LEU A 32 0.81 10.53 -11.40
CA LEU A 32 -0.63 10.66 -11.23
C LEU A 32 -1.14 12.08 -11.56
N ARG A 33 -0.42 13.11 -11.11
CA ARG A 33 -0.76 14.52 -11.39
C ARG A 33 -0.64 14.90 -12.87
N THR A 34 0.09 14.13 -13.67
CA THR A 34 0.17 14.36 -15.13
C THR A 34 -1.00 13.76 -15.91
N LEU A 35 -1.84 12.94 -15.27
CA LEU A 35 -2.98 12.31 -15.94
C LEU A 35 -4.03 13.34 -16.34
N LYS A 36 -4.42 13.31 -17.62
CA LYS A 36 -5.45 14.18 -18.16
C LYS A 36 -6.77 14.02 -17.41
N GLY A 37 -7.31 15.13 -16.89
CA GLY A 37 -8.57 15.16 -16.16
C GLY A 37 -8.45 14.90 -14.65
N PHE A 38 -7.25 14.60 -14.14
CA PHE A 38 -7.01 14.43 -12.72
C PHE A 38 -7.39 15.69 -11.92
N ASP A 39 -6.96 16.87 -12.36
CA ASP A 39 -7.26 18.13 -11.67
C ASP A 39 -8.77 18.44 -11.58
N THR A 40 -9.52 18.09 -12.62
CA THR A 40 -10.98 18.27 -12.64
C THR A 40 -11.65 17.34 -11.63
N VAL A 41 -11.26 16.06 -11.61
CA VAL A 41 -11.76 15.07 -10.64
C VAL A 41 -11.38 15.49 -9.22
N PHE A 42 -10.12 15.86 -9.01
CA PHE A 42 -9.60 16.32 -7.73
C PHE A 42 -10.38 17.53 -7.21
N ARG A 43 -10.58 18.57 -8.03
CA ARG A 43 -11.31 19.78 -7.63
C ARG A 43 -12.78 19.51 -7.36
N THR A 44 -13.41 18.69 -8.20
CA THR A 44 -14.82 18.31 -8.05
C THR A 44 -15.04 17.55 -6.75
N ILE A 45 -14.21 16.54 -6.49
CA ILE A 45 -14.31 15.74 -5.27
C ILE A 45 -13.97 16.62 -4.07
N SER A 46 -12.84 17.34 -4.07
CA SER A 46 -12.45 18.21 -2.95
C SER A 46 -13.54 19.24 -2.59
N GLY A 47 -14.27 19.77 -3.58
CA GLY A 47 -15.40 20.68 -3.33
C GLY A 47 -16.68 19.99 -2.80
N LEU A 48 -16.87 18.71 -3.11
CA LEU A 48 -18.00 17.90 -2.61
C LEU A 48 -17.71 17.26 -1.25
N LEU A 49 -16.43 17.08 -0.91
CA LEU A 49 -15.98 16.52 0.35
C LEU A 49 -16.03 17.58 1.44
N GLN A 50 -17.17 17.66 2.13
CA GLN A 50 -17.22 18.36 3.40
C GLN A 50 -16.52 17.50 4.46
N GLU A 51 -15.26 17.83 4.81
CA GLU A 51 -14.49 17.15 5.88
C GLU A 51 -15.31 16.96 7.15
N ARG A 52 -16.16 17.95 7.46
CA ARG A 52 -17.08 17.93 8.61
C ARG A 52 -17.96 16.68 8.64
N GLN A 53 -18.45 16.18 7.50
CA GLN A 53 -19.33 15.01 7.48
C GLN A 53 -18.60 13.74 7.94
N HIS A 54 -17.36 13.51 7.50
CA HIS A 54 -16.58 12.33 7.90
C HIS A 54 -16.22 12.38 9.37
N ARG A 55 -15.72 13.52 9.84
CA ARG A 55 -15.40 13.68 11.27
C ARG A 55 -16.63 13.47 12.14
N LEU A 56 -17.80 13.99 11.74
CA LEU A 56 -19.07 13.76 12.44
C LEU A 56 -19.47 12.27 12.43
N MET A 57 -19.25 11.56 11.33
CA MET A 57 -19.54 10.13 11.26
C MET A 57 -18.68 9.33 12.25
N TYR A 58 -17.37 9.58 12.31
CA TYR A 58 -16.50 8.90 13.27
C TYR A 58 -16.79 9.33 14.71
N LEU A 59 -17.06 10.61 14.97
CA LEU A 59 -17.53 11.06 16.29
C LEU A 59 -18.82 10.34 16.74
N ALA A 60 -19.69 9.96 15.81
CA ALA A 60 -20.94 9.26 16.12
C ALA A 60 -20.78 7.73 16.25
N THR A 61 -19.80 7.13 15.57
CA THR A 61 -19.71 5.66 15.40
C THR A 61 -18.45 5.02 16.01
N SER A 62 -17.54 5.83 16.57
CA SER A 62 -16.27 5.38 17.12
C SER A 62 -15.92 6.11 18.42
N VAL A 63 -14.98 5.57 19.18
CA VAL A 63 -14.51 6.19 20.43
C VAL A 63 -13.29 7.06 20.12
N ARG A 64 -13.34 8.34 20.50
CA ARG A 64 -12.17 9.22 20.41
C ARG A 64 -11.14 8.84 21.46
N VAL A 65 -9.88 8.80 21.07
CA VAL A 65 -8.74 8.57 21.96
C VAL A 65 -8.29 9.87 22.59
N ASP A 66 -8.21 9.87 23.92
CA ASP A 66 -7.72 10.98 24.75
C ASP A 66 -7.11 10.44 26.06
N GLU A 67 -6.70 11.32 26.96
CA GLU A 67 -6.09 10.95 28.24
C GLU A 67 -7.02 10.11 29.14
N ARG A 68 -8.34 10.15 28.89
CA ARG A 68 -9.37 9.46 29.68
C ARG A 68 -9.88 8.20 28.99
N GLN A 69 -9.73 8.08 27.67
CA GLN A 69 -10.22 6.97 26.85
C GLN A 69 -9.08 6.43 25.98
N PHE A 70 -8.75 5.14 26.15
CA PHE A 70 -7.59 4.52 25.49
C PHE A 70 -6.28 5.28 25.75
N SER A 71 -5.97 5.55 27.03
CA SER A 71 -4.77 6.30 27.45
C SER A 71 -3.47 5.75 26.85
N ASP A 72 -3.35 4.43 26.73
CA ASP A 72 -2.17 3.78 26.15
C ASP A 72 -1.98 4.16 24.67
N LEU A 73 -3.07 4.25 23.89
CA LEU A 73 -3.03 4.73 22.51
C LEU A 73 -2.79 6.23 22.43
N HIS A 74 -3.34 7.00 23.38
CA HIS A 74 -3.06 8.43 23.49
C HIS A 74 -1.55 8.66 23.68
N ASP A 75 -0.93 7.93 24.62
CA ASP A 75 0.50 8.00 24.90
C ASP A 75 1.33 7.58 23.68
N LEU A 76 0.98 6.47 23.01
CA LEU A 76 1.63 6.02 21.78
C LEU A 76 1.60 7.10 20.69
N ARG A 77 0.43 7.70 20.47
CA ARG A 77 0.26 8.76 19.48
C ARG A 77 1.11 9.98 19.83
N SER A 78 1.04 10.44 21.08
CA SER A 78 1.81 11.60 21.55
C SER A 78 3.32 11.36 21.42
N ASP A 79 3.77 10.14 21.70
CA ASP A 79 5.17 9.74 21.48
C ASP A 79 5.57 9.76 20.01
N CYS A 80 4.73 9.21 19.12
CA CYS A 80 4.99 9.20 17.68
C CYS A 80 5.05 10.63 17.11
N VAL A 81 4.14 11.51 17.55
CA VAL A 81 4.15 12.95 17.23
C VAL A 81 5.46 13.59 17.65
N ARG A 82 5.90 13.34 18.89
CA ARG A 82 7.18 13.85 19.40
C ARG A 82 8.37 13.29 18.60
N ILE A 83 8.35 12.00 18.24
CA ILE A 83 9.45 11.36 17.50
C ILE A 83 9.56 11.90 16.08
N LEU A 84 8.46 12.04 15.35
CA LEU A 84 8.46 12.61 13.99
C LEU A 84 8.39 14.14 13.97
N GLY A 85 8.43 14.77 15.16
CA GLY A 85 8.37 16.22 15.31
C GLY A 85 7.15 16.85 14.63
N ALA A 86 5.98 16.21 14.68
CA ALA A 86 4.77 16.74 14.03
C ALA A 86 4.27 18.02 14.73
N ASP A 87 3.90 19.04 13.95
CA ASP A 87 3.43 20.33 14.50
C ASP A 87 2.03 20.23 15.09
N GLU A 88 1.18 19.39 14.50
CA GLU A 88 -0.15 19.06 15.03
C GLU A 88 -0.23 17.59 15.43
N THR A 89 -1.04 17.30 16.44
CA THR A 89 -1.40 15.92 16.82
C THR A 89 -2.71 15.53 16.16
N PRO A 90 -2.72 14.62 15.18
CA PRO A 90 -3.96 14.15 14.56
C PRO A 90 -4.93 13.55 15.59
N GLU A 91 -6.23 13.77 15.41
CA GLU A 91 -7.21 13.02 16.20
C GLU A 91 -7.07 11.52 15.91
N LEU A 92 -7.34 10.69 16.93
CA LEU A 92 -7.30 9.23 16.81
C LEU A 92 -8.63 8.67 17.30
N PHE A 93 -9.19 7.74 16.54
CA PHE A 93 -10.46 7.08 16.85
C PHE A 93 -10.32 5.57 16.83
N VAL A 94 -11.05 4.90 17.72
CA VAL A 94 -11.19 3.43 17.76
C VAL A 94 -12.56 3.03 17.22
N LEU A 95 -12.56 2.40 16.05
CA LEU A 95 -13.76 1.89 15.38
C LEU A 95 -13.99 0.43 15.77
N GLN A 96 -15.21 0.10 16.22
CA GLN A 96 -15.59 -1.27 16.54
C GLN A 96 -15.78 -2.07 15.24
N THR A 97 -14.86 -3.00 14.98
CA THR A 97 -14.94 -3.98 13.88
C THR A 97 -13.89 -5.07 14.10
N PRO A 98 -14.18 -6.34 13.78
CA PRO A 98 -13.20 -7.43 13.87
C PRO A 98 -12.14 -7.37 12.75
N VAL A 99 -12.34 -6.52 11.73
CA VAL A 99 -11.39 -6.38 10.62
C VAL A 99 -10.12 -5.70 11.13
N VAL A 100 -8.98 -6.37 11.01
CA VAL A 100 -7.65 -5.84 11.35
C VAL A 100 -7.30 -4.71 10.38
N ASN A 101 -7.38 -3.45 10.83
CA ASN A 101 -7.11 -2.31 9.96
C ASN A 101 -6.73 -1.05 10.75
N ALA A 102 -6.01 -0.16 10.08
CA ALA A 102 -5.82 1.22 10.47
C ALA A 102 -5.77 2.08 9.19
N PHE A 103 -6.17 3.33 9.29
CA PHE A 103 -6.09 4.25 8.17
C PHE A 103 -6.15 5.71 8.61
N THR A 104 -5.56 6.56 7.77
CA THR A 104 -5.57 8.01 7.91
C THR A 104 -6.35 8.64 6.78
N ILE A 105 -7.29 9.51 7.14
CA ILE A 105 -8.16 10.24 6.20
C ILE A 105 -8.35 11.68 6.65
N GLY A 106 -8.84 12.52 5.75
CA GLY A 106 -9.03 13.95 5.95
C GLY A 106 -8.36 14.76 4.86
N MET A 107 -8.78 16.02 4.74
CA MET A 107 -8.29 16.94 3.72
C MET A 107 -7.44 18.04 4.38
N ASP A 108 -8.05 18.86 5.23
CA ASP A 108 -7.38 19.96 5.93
C ASP A 108 -6.79 19.48 7.25
N ARG A 109 -7.54 18.68 8.02
CA ARG A 109 -7.10 18.16 9.31
C ARG A 109 -7.18 16.62 9.33
N PRO A 110 -6.13 15.90 8.89
CA PRO A 110 -6.16 14.45 8.89
C PRO A 110 -6.37 13.88 10.29
N PHE A 111 -7.06 12.75 10.37
CA PHE A 111 -7.25 11.97 11.58
C PHE A 111 -7.03 10.49 11.30
N ILE A 112 -6.63 9.78 12.35
CA ILE A 112 -6.29 8.37 12.31
C ILE A 112 -7.46 7.56 12.87
N VAL A 113 -7.76 6.44 12.24
CA VAL A 113 -8.72 5.46 12.73
C VAL A 113 -8.02 4.12 12.87
N VAL A 114 -8.17 3.49 14.04
CA VAL A 114 -7.73 2.12 14.30
C VAL A 114 -8.94 1.26 14.62
N THR A 115 -8.91 -0.02 14.25
CA THR A 115 -10.01 -0.93 14.54
C THR A 115 -9.76 -1.76 15.80
N THR A 116 -10.84 -2.20 16.46
CA THR A 116 -10.71 -3.14 17.59
C THR A 116 -10.00 -4.43 17.18
N GLY A 117 -10.25 -4.96 15.98
CA GLY A 117 -9.56 -6.15 15.48
C GLY A 117 -8.05 -5.98 15.35
N LEU A 118 -7.56 -4.77 15.02
CA LEU A 118 -6.12 -4.47 15.04
C LEU A 118 -5.58 -4.51 16.46
N LEU A 119 -6.27 -3.86 17.40
CA LEU A 119 -5.84 -3.79 18.81
C LEU A 119 -5.79 -5.18 19.46
N ASP A 120 -6.67 -6.09 19.06
CA ASP A 120 -6.70 -7.47 19.56
C ASP A 120 -5.52 -8.32 19.04
N VAL A 121 -4.99 -8.00 17.84
CA VAL A 121 -3.89 -8.74 17.22
C VAL A 121 -2.52 -8.18 17.60
N MET A 122 -2.43 -6.86 17.79
CA MET A 122 -1.18 -6.12 17.96
C MET A 122 -0.89 -5.84 19.44
N ASN A 123 0.34 -6.11 19.88
CA ASN A 123 0.83 -5.66 21.19
C ASN A 123 1.21 -4.18 21.17
N TYR A 124 1.55 -3.61 22.33
CA TYR A 124 1.85 -2.19 22.50
C TYR A 124 2.92 -1.64 21.52
N GLU A 125 4.00 -2.38 21.30
CA GLU A 125 5.09 -1.96 20.40
C GLU A 125 4.72 -2.10 18.92
N GLU A 126 3.92 -3.11 18.59
CA GLU A 126 3.35 -3.28 17.25
C GLU A 126 2.30 -2.19 16.96
N GLN A 127 1.49 -1.80 17.95
CA GLN A 127 0.57 -0.67 17.86
C GLN A 127 1.34 0.65 17.63
N ARG A 128 2.49 0.84 18.28
CA ARG A 128 3.37 1.99 18.03
C ARG A 128 3.80 2.08 16.57
N PHE A 129 4.20 0.96 15.98
CA PHE A 129 4.54 0.90 14.56
C PHE A 129 3.35 1.31 13.69
N VAL A 130 2.15 0.78 13.96
CA VAL A 130 0.94 1.11 13.19
C VAL A 130 0.55 2.57 13.34
N ILE A 131 0.56 3.13 14.55
CA ILE A 131 0.28 4.56 14.78
C ILE A 131 1.33 5.45 14.11
N GLY A 132 2.61 5.06 14.15
CA GLY A 132 3.68 5.77 13.44
C GLY A 132 3.52 5.71 11.92
N HIS A 133 3.06 4.57 11.40
CA HIS A 133 2.75 4.39 9.98
C HIS A 133 1.63 5.33 9.52
N GLU A 134 0.53 5.37 10.27
CA GLU A 134 -0.61 6.25 9.99
C GLU A 134 -0.26 7.73 10.14
N LEU A 135 0.51 8.09 11.18
CA LEU A 135 1.05 9.44 11.33
C LEU A 135 1.95 9.82 10.14
N GLY A 136 2.75 8.89 9.62
CA GLY A 136 3.53 9.09 8.40
C GLY A 136 2.66 9.46 7.20
N HIS A 137 1.51 8.81 7.03
CA HIS A 137 0.54 9.17 5.99
C HIS A 137 -0.06 10.56 6.19
N ALA A 138 -0.34 10.96 7.44
CA ALA A 138 -0.81 12.32 7.73
C ALA A 138 0.24 13.37 7.34
N LEU A 139 1.50 13.16 7.75
CA LEU A 139 2.60 14.09 7.54
C LEU A 139 3.08 14.17 6.09
N SER A 140 2.99 13.08 5.32
CA SER A 140 3.29 13.07 3.89
C SER A 140 2.14 13.58 3.01
N GLY A 141 1.02 14.04 3.59
CA GLY A 141 -0.15 14.50 2.82
C GLY A 141 -0.88 13.37 2.07
N HIS A 142 -0.65 12.11 2.44
CA HIS A 142 -1.28 10.96 1.79
C HIS A 142 -2.77 10.84 2.10
N ALA A 143 -3.20 11.37 3.26
CA ALA A 143 -4.59 11.33 3.72
C ALA A 143 -5.58 11.92 2.69
N VAL A 144 -5.18 12.99 1.99
CA VAL A 144 -5.98 13.67 0.96
C VAL A 144 -6.33 12.72 -0.18
N TYR A 145 -5.31 12.13 -0.81
CA TYR A 145 -5.47 11.24 -1.96
C TYR A 145 -6.16 9.93 -1.58
N ARG A 146 -5.90 9.41 -0.37
CA ARG A 146 -6.57 8.23 0.19
C ARG A 146 -8.06 8.49 0.42
N THR A 147 -8.42 9.67 0.92
CA THR A 147 -9.80 10.11 1.06
C THR A 147 -10.48 10.17 -0.32
N ILE A 148 -9.84 10.80 -1.31
CA ILE A 148 -10.36 10.87 -2.68
C ILE A 148 -10.59 9.47 -3.26
N LEU A 149 -9.62 8.56 -3.12
CA LEU A 149 -9.75 7.19 -3.62
C LEU A 149 -10.93 6.46 -2.98
N MET A 150 -11.13 6.57 -1.66
CA MET A 150 -12.30 5.99 -0.99
C MET A 150 -13.63 6.46 -1.57
N HIS A 151 -13.75 7.74 -1.89
CA HIS A 151 -14.95 8.28 -2.54
C HIS A 151 -15.11 7.78 -3.97
N LEU A 152 -14.01 7.74 -4.73
CA LEU A 152 -14.01 7.23 -6.09
C LEU A 152 -14.42 5.76 -6.14
N MET A 153 -13.95 4.92 -5.20
CA MET A 153 -14.34 3.52 -5.11
C MET A 153 -15.84 3.37 -4.79
N ARG A 154 -16.38 4.17 -3.87
CA ARG A 154 -17.82 4.18 -3.58
C ARG A 154 -18.66 4.61 -4.78
N LEU A 155 -18.21 5.64 -5.49
CA LEU A 155 -18.87 6.12 -6.71
C LEU A 155 -18.82 5.07 -7.82
N ALA A 156 -17.66 4.44 -8.03
CA ALA A 156 -17.47 3.38 -9.00
C ALA A 156 -18.34 2.15 -8.69
N GLY A 157 -18.53 1.79 -7.41
CA GLY A 157 -19.47 0.76 -7.01
C GLY A 157 -20.93 1.07 -7.37
N THR A 158 -21.27 2.36 -7.54
CA THR A 158 -22.65 2.82 -7.82
C THR A 158 -22.88 3.04 -9.33
N ILE A 159 -21.88 3.53 -10.06
CA ILE A 159 -22.00 3.98 -11.47
C ILE A 159 -21.12 3.13 -12.42
N GLY A 160 -20.40 2.13 -11.91
CA GLY A 160 -19.39 1.35 -12.64
C GLY A 160 -19.88 0.57 -13.86
N TRP A 161 -21.19 0.46 -14.07
CA TRP A 161 -21.81 -0.17 -15.24
C TRP A 161 -21.84 0.72 -16.51
N MET A 162 -21.55 2.02 -16.40
CA MET A 162 -21.68 2.96 -17.52
C MET A 162 -20.43 3.01 -18.43
N PRO A 163 -20.58 2.81 -19.77
CA PRO A 163 -19.46 2.47 -20.64
C PRO A 163 -18.48 3.58 -21.02
N ILE A 164 -18.82 4.88 -21.01
CA ILE A 164 -17.90 5.93 -21.51
C ILE A 164 -17.22 6.73 -20.38
N GLY A 165 -17.95 7.09 -19.33
CA GLY A 165 -17.36 7.72 -18.13
C GLY A 165 -16.62 6.73 -17.23
N GLY A 166 -16.97 5.44 -17.31
CA GLY A 166 -16.38 4.38 -16.49
C GLY A 166 -14.90 4.15 -16.76
N TRP A 167 -14.43 4.16 -18.02
CA TRP A 167 -13.03 3.81 -18.34
C TRP A 167 -12.02 4.87 -17.87
N ALA A 168 -12.31 6.15 -18.09
CA ALA A 168 -11.44 7.22 -17.61
C ALA A 168 -11.39 7.26 -16.07
N LEU A 169 -12.54 7.09 -15.41
CA LEU A 169 -12.62 6.99 -13.96
C LEU A 169 -11.86 5.77 -13.42
N ARG A 170 -12.00 4.61 -14.07
CA ARG A 170 -11.27 3.38 -13.74
C ARG A 170 -9.76 3.55 -13.88
N ALA A 171 -9.29 4.25 -14.92
CA ALA A 171 -7.86 4.54 -15.09
C ALA A 171 -7.32 5.41 -13.95
N ILE A 172 -8.07 6.44 -13.54
CA ILE A 172 -7.71 7.29 -12.39
C ILE A 172 -7.71 6.47 -11.09
N ILE A 173 -8.73 5.63 -10.87
CA ILE A 173 -8.80 4.73 -9.71
C ILE A 173 -7.60 3.77 -9.70
N ALA A 174 -7.29 3.12 -10.82
CA ALA A 174 -6.17 2.20 -10.92
C ALA A 174 -4.84 2.90 -10.62
N ALA A 175 -4.64 4.12 -11.14
CA ALA A 175 -3.44 4.91 -10.87
C ALA A 175 -3.35 5.34 -9.38
N LEU A 176 -4.47 5.75 -8.78
CA LEU A 176 -4.54 6.07 -7.34
C LEU A 176 -4.30 4.83 -6.47
N MET A 177 -4.81 3.66 -6.86
CA MET A 177 -4.57 2.40 -6.15
C MET A 177 -3.10 2.00 -6.23
N GLU A 178 -2.46 2.17 -7.40
CA GLU A 178 -1.03 1.92 -7.54
C GLU A 178 -0.19 2.88 -6.70
N TRP A 179 -0.53 4.17 -6.72
CA TRP A 179 0.08 5.15 -5.83
C TRP A 179 -0.12 4.78 -4.35
N GLN A 180 -1.35 4.41 -3.94
CA GLN A 180 -1.65 4.01 -2.56
C GLN A 180 -0.77 2.83 -2.14
N ARG A 181 -0.58 1.82 -3.00
CA ARG A 181 0.33 0.71 -2.73
C ARG A 181 1.77 1.16 -2.51
N LYS A 182 2.25 2.15 -3.26
CA LYS A 182 3.61 2.68 -3.06
C LYS A 182 3.72 3.52 -1.79
N SER A 183 2.68 4.27 -1.42
CA SER A 183 2.70 5.12 -0.22
C SER A 183 2.70 4.33 1.08
N GLU A 184 2.22 3.08 1.08
CA GLU A 184 2.34 2.16 2.22
C GLU A 184 3.81 1.89 2.61
N LEU A 185 4.73 1.89 1.64
CA LEU A 185 6.17 1.76 1.91
C LEU A 185 6.73 2.99 2.65
N SER A 186 6.18 4.18 2.36
CA SER A 186 6.49 5.41 3.09
C SER A 186 5.96 5.34 4.53
N GLY A 187 4.72 4.87 4.69
CA GLY A 187 4.13 4.62 6.00
C GLY A 187 4.95 3.62 6.81
N ASP A 188 5.39 2.51 6.22
CA ASP A 188 6.23 1.50 6.90
C ASP A 188 7.53 2.09 7.46
N ARG A 189 8.17 2.96 6.69
CA ARG A 189 9.38 3.66 7.12
C ARG A 189 9.10 4.60 8.28
N ALA A 190 8.00 5.36 8.24
CA ALA A 190 7.57 6.20 9.36
C ALA A 190 7.24 5.37 10.61
N GLY A 191 6.55 4.25 10.46
CA GLY A 191 6.26 3.29 11.53
C GLY A 191 7.54 2.75 12.17
N LEU A 192 8.54 2.40 11.36
CA LEU A 192 9.85 1.95 11.85
C LEU A 192 10.61 3.07 12.57
N LEU A 193 10.55 4.33 12.10
CA LEU A 193 11.15 5.46 12.81
C LEU A 193 10.52 5.73 14.18
N CYS A 194 9.20 5.54 14.30
CA CYS A 194 8.49 5.64 15.57
C CYS A 194 8.77 4.47 16.51
N GLY A 195 8.86 3.24 15.98
CA GLY A 195 9.12 2.04 16.78
C GLY A 195 10.58 1.87 17.20
N GLN A 196 11.51 2.20 16.29
CA GLN A 196 12.95 1.97 16.38
C GLN A 196 13.30 0.51 16.68
N ASP A 197 12.53 -0.39 16.08
CA ASP A 197 12.64 -1.84 16.25
C ASP A 197 12.31 -2.55 14.93
N VAL A 198 13.36 -3.05 14.26
CA VAL A 198 13.22 -3.75 12.99
C VAL A 198 12.46 -5.07 13.17
N HIS A 199 12.70 -5.79 14.27
CA HIS A 199 12.00 -7.06 14.52
C HIS A 199 10.52 -6.84 14.75
N THR A 200 10.14 -5.79 15.49
CA THR A 200 8.72 -5.43 15.67
C THR A 200 8.08 -5.03 14.36
N ALA A 201 8.75 -4.23 13.52
CA ALA A 201 8.22 -3.84 12.21
C ALA A 201 7.98 -5.06 11.30
N LEU A 202 8.93 -6.01 11.24
CA LEU A 202 8.78 -7.26 10.48
C LEU A 202 7.65 -8.13 11.03
N ARG A 203 7.54 -8.23 12.35
CA ARG A 203 6.49 -9.00 13.03
C ARG A 203 5.09 -8.41 12.78
N VAL A 204 4.95 -7.09 12.67
CA VAL A 204 3.67 -6.47 12.25
C VAL A 204 3.27 -6.98 10.86
N GLN A 205 4.19 -6.97 9.89
CA GLN A 205 3.89 -7.46 8.54
C GLN A 205 3.48 -8.94 8.54
N LEU A 206 4.21 -9.75 9.31
CA LEU A 206 3.92 -11.16 9.49
C LEU A 206 2.53 -11.38 10.12
N LYS A 207 2.17 -10.61 11.15
CA LYS A 207 0.85 -10.67 11.79
C LYS A 207 -0.29 -10.21 10.87
N LEU A 208 -0.04 -9.22 10.02
CA LEU A 208 -1.01 -8.80 9.00
C LEU A 208 -1.27 -9.90 7.96
N ALA A 209 -0.29 -10.78 7.71
CA ALA A 209 -0.44 -11.92 6.81
C ALA A 209 -0.98 -13.19 7.49
N GLY A 210 -0.53 -13.49 8.71
CA GLY A 210 -0.72 -14.79 9.38
C GLY A 210 -1.49 -14.74 10.70
N GLY A 211 -1.90 -13.57 11.18
CA GLY A 211 -2.63 -13.39 12.44
C GLY A 211 -1.74 -13.41 13.69
N SER A 212 -2.37 -13.59 14.87
CA SER A 212 -1.73 -13.37 16.18
C SER A 212 -0.99 -14.57 16.79
N ARG A 213 -0.85 -15.70 16.06
CA ARG A 213 -0.19 -16.93 16.55
C ARG A 213 1.34 -16.82 16.54
N VAL A 214 1.88 -15.92 17.36
CA VAL A 214 3.32 -15.54 17.33
C VAL A 214 4.27 -16.70 17.60
N SER A 215 3.85 -17.71 18.35
CA SER A 215 4.66 -18.91 18.62
C SER A 215 4.82 -19.85 17.40
N GLU A 216 3.98 -19.68 16.38
CA GLU A 216 3.96 -20.54 15.19
C GLU A 216 4.58 -19.84 13.95
N ILE A 217 5.06 -18.60 14.10
CA ILE A 217 5.52 -17.76 12.98
C ILE A 217 7.01 -17.40 13.14
N ASP A 218 7.73 -17.43 12.02
CA ASP A 218 9.17 -17.14 11.95
C ASP A 218 9.41 -16.01 10.94
N THR A 219 10.05 -14.93 11.39
CA THR A 219 10.35 -13.76 10.56
C THR A 219 11.40 -14.04 9.49
N ASP A 220 12.36 -14.93 9.75
CA ASP A 220 13.41 -15.26 8.78
C ASP A 220 12.84 -16.14 7.67
N ALA A 221 11.97 -17.09 8.02
CA ALA A 221 11.21 -17.88 7.04
C ALA A 221 10.30 -16.99 6.18
N PHE A 222 9.66 -15.98 6.77
CA PHE A 222 8.83 -15.02 6.04
C PHE A 222 9.64 -14.14 5.07
N LEU A 223 10.86 -13.74 5.46
CA LEU A 223 11.77 -13.02 4.57
C LEU A 223 12.33 -13.91 3.45
N ALA A 224 12.60 -15.18 3.74
CA ALA A 224 12.98 -16.16 2.71
C ALA A 224 11.84 -16.36 1.70
N GLN A 225 10.58 -16.41 2.17
CA GLN A 225 9.39 -16.42 1.31
C GLN A 225 9.32 -15.17 0.41
N ALA A 226 9.75 -14.00 0.90
CA ALA A 226 9.83 -12.80 0.07
C ALA A 226 10.83 -12.95 -1.08
N ALA A 227 12.01 -13.52 -0.79
CA ALA A 227 13.03 -13.76 -1.80
C ALA A 227 12.57 -14.81 -2.84
N GLU A 228 11.86 -15.85 -2.40
CA GLU A 228 11.21 -16.81 -3.29
C GLU A 228 10.15 -16.14 -4.16
N TYR A 229 9.28 -15.30 -3.58
CA TYR A 229 8.28 -14.56 -4.34
C TYR A 229 8.91 -13.62 -5.38
N ASP A 230 10.01 -12.94 -5.07
CA ASP A 230 10.73 -12.07 -6.03
C ASP A 230 11.39 -12.89 -7.15
N ALA A 231 12.03 -14.01 -6.80
CA ALA A 231 12.75 -14.86 -7.74
C ALA A 231 11.86 -15.83 -8.54
N SER A 232 10.64 -16.11 -8.09
CA SER A 232 9.78 -17.15 -8.66
C SER A 232 9.17 -16.74 -9.99
N GLY A 233 9.13 -17.71 -10.90
CA GLY A 233 8.19 -17.76 -12.01
C GLY A 233 8.77 -17.53 -13.40
N ASP A 234 7.92 -17.74 -14.40
CA ASP A 234 8.13 -17.36 -15.78
C ASP A 234 7.42 -16.01 -16.10
N LEU A 235 7.39 -15.60 -17.37
CA LEU A 235 6.71 -14.36 -17.79
C LEU A 235 5.21 -14.37 -17.43
N ARG A 236 4.57 -15.55 -17.43
CA ARG A 236 3.16 -15.71 -17.09
C ARG A 236 2.95 -15.48 -15.60
N ASP A 237 3.84 -15.99 -14.77
CA ASP A 237 3.79 -15.76 -13.33
C ASP A 237 3.99 -14.28 -12.98
N GLY A 238 4.84 -13.56 -13.71
CA GLY A 238 4.97 -12.11 -13.57
C GLY A 238 3.66 -11.35 -13.87
N VAL A 239 2.91 -11.76 -14.90
CA VAL A 239 1.58 -11.19 -15.21
C VAL A 239 0.56 -11.54 -14.11
N LEU A 240 0.59 -12.78 -13.61
CA LEU A 240 -0.27 -13.21 -12.50
C LEU A 240 0.01 -12.43 -11.21
N LYS A 241 1.29 -12.16 -10.89
CA LYS A 241 1.67 -11.30 -9.76
C LYS A 241 1.08 -9.91 -9.90
N LEU A 242 1.16 -9.31 -11.09
CA LEU A 242 0.56 -7.99 -11.35
C LEU A 242 -0.95 -7.99 -11.16
N LEU A 243 -1.66 -8.99 -11.73
CA LEU A 243 -3.11 -9.13 -11.59
C LEU A 243 -3.56 -9.34 -10.14
N ASN A 244 -2.78 -10.11 -9.36
CA ASN A 244 -3.07 -10.35 -7.94
C ASN A 244 -2.93 -9.08 -7.07
N ILE A 245 -2.11 -8.12 -7.49
CA ILE A 245 -1.87 -6.86 -6.77
C ILE A 245 -2.93 -5.81 -7.14
N GLU A 246 -3.48 -5.86 -8.36
CA GLU A 246 -4.31 -4.80 -8.95
C GLU A 246 -5.48 -4.37 -8.05
N LEU A 247 -6.16 -5.32 -7.40
CA LEU A 247 -7.35 -5.08 -6.58
C LEU A 247 -7.09 -4.96 -5.07
N LEU A 248 -5.84 -5.08 -4.62
CA LEU A 248 -5.50 -4.97 -3.19
C LEU A 248 -5.29 -3.50 -2.78
N ALA A 249 -5.90 -3.14 -1.65
CA ALA A 249 -5.74 -1.81 -1.04
C ALA A 249 -4.35 -1.59 -0.43
N HIS A 250 -3.67 -2.67 -0.04
CA HIS A 250 -2.32 -2.66 0.51
C HIS A 250 -1.44 -3.65 -0.28
N PRO A 251 -0.13 -3.40 -0.46
CA PRO A 251 0.79 -4.41 -0.98
C PRO A 251 0.82 -5.64 -0.07
N PHE A 252 1.22 -6.79 -0.62
CA PHE A 252 1.44 -7.99 0.19
C PHE A 252 2.43 -7.70 1.32
N SER A 253 2.08 -8.11 2.54
CA SER A 253 2.90 -7.86 3.74
C SER A 253 4.31 -8.43 3.61
N VAL A 254 4.48 -9.52 2.87
CA VAL A 254 5.79 -10.13 2.60
C VAL A 254 6.71 -9.20 1.79
N LEU A 255 6.17 -8.46 0.83
CA LEU A 255 6.92 -7.49 0.03
C LEU A 255 7.26 -6.23 0.85
N ARG A 256 6.34 -5.81 1.71
CA ARG A 256 6.56 -4.69 2.65
C ARG A 256 7.68 -5.01 3.64
N ALA A 257 7.70 -6.23 4.17
CA ALA A 257 8.76 -6.72 5.05
C ALA A 257 10.13 -6.71 4.34
N ALA A 258 10.20 -7.18 3.09
CA ALA A 258 11.43 -7.14 2.30
C ALA A 258 11.91 -5.72 2.01
N GLU A 259 11.03 -4.79 1.65
CA GLU A 259 11.40 -3.40 1.39
C GLU A 259 11.84 -2.65 2.66
N LEU A 260 11.24 -2.94 3.82
CA LEU A 260 11.73 -2.46 5.11
C LEU A 260 13.15 -2.95 5.39
N LYS A 261 13.38 -4.26 5.23
CA LYS A 261 14.70 -4.85 5.42
C LYS A 261 15.74 -4.26 4.46
N LYS A 262 15.38 -4.08 3.19
CA LYS A 262 16.24 -3.42 2.20
C LYS A 262 16.60 -1.99 2.59
N TRP A 263 15.66 -1.22 3.15
CA TRP A 263 15.94 0.12 3.64
C TRP A 263 16.89 0.13 4.84
N VAL A 264 16.73 -0.82 5.77
CA VAL A 264 17.64 -1.02 6.90
C VAL A 264 19.04 -1.40 6.42
N ASP A 265 19.13 -2.43 5.56
CA ASP A 265 20.40 -2.95 5.04
C ASP A 265 21.16 -1.93 4.19
N SER A 266 20.44 -1.00 3.53
CA SER A 266 21.06 0.09 2.77
C SER A 266 21.81 1.11 3.64
N GLY A 267 21.60 1.08 4.95
CA GLY A 267 22.17 2.05 5.91
C GLY A 267 21.44 3.39 5.96
N ALA A 268 20.46 3.64 5.08
CA ALA A 268 19.69 4.88 5.08
C ALA A 268 18.87 5.08 6.37
N TYR A 269 18.27 4.00 6.90
CA TYR A 269 17.60 4.04 8.20
C TYR A 269 18.59 4.43 9.32
N ALA A 270 19.77 3.81 9.35
CA ALA A 270 20.79 4.10 10.35
C ALA A 270 21.34 5.53 10.25
N ALA A 271 21.39 6.12 9.04
CA ALA A 271 21.75 7.51 8.83
C ALA A 271 20.74 8.46 9.50
N ILE A 272 19.44 8.22 9.34
CA ILE A 272 18.40 9.02 10.01
C ILE A 272 18.54 8.91 11.54
N LEU A 273 18.79 7.72 12.07
CA LEU A 273 19.02 7.53 13.52
C LEU A 273 20.22 8.33 14.05
N ARG A 274 21.23 8.60 13.20
CA ARG A 274 22.40 9.43 13.55
C ARG A 274 22.15 10.94 13.41
N GLY A 275 20.98 11.36 12.95
CA GLY A 275 20.67 12.77 12.71
C GLY A 275 20.85 13.23 11.26
N GLU A 276 21.17 12.33 10.34
CA GLU A 276 21.38 12.62 8.92
C GLU A 276 20.04 12.52 8.17
N PHE A 277 19.21 13.57 8.24
CA PHE A 277 17.91 13.62 7.55
C PHE A 277 17.57 15.04 7.07
N PRO A 278 16.80 15.17 5.96
CA PRO A 278 16.33 16.47 5.48
C PRO A 278 15.41 17.12 6.52
N ARG A 279 15.51 18.45 6.64
CA ARG A 279 14.70 19.23 7.58
C ARG A 279 13.56 19.93 6.85
N ARG A 280 12.42 20.15 7.52
CA ARG A 280 11.25 20.79 6.91
C ARG A 280 11.50 22.19 6.37
N HIS A 281 12.36 22.97 7.02
CA HIS A 281 12.71 24.31 6.52
C HIS A 281 13.48 24.28 5.19
N GLU A 282 14.01 23.12 4.78
CA GLU A 282 14.70 22.92 3.49
C GLU A 282 13.73 22.47 2.38
N ASP A 283 12.44 22.31 2.68
CA ASP A 283 11.45 21.79 1.73
C ASP A 283 11.07 22.84 0.67
N ASP A 284 11.05 24.13 1.02
CA ASP A 284 10.75 25.22 0.08
C ASP A 284 11.83 25.37 -1.00
N ASP A 285 13.08 25.01 -0.70
CA ASP A 285 14.22 25.05 -1.62
C ASP A 285 14.31 23.80 -2.52
N ALA A 286 13.50 22.78 -2.24
CA ALA A 286 13.55 21.52 -2.97
C ALA A 286 12.92 21.64 -4.36
N LYS A 287 13.76 21.56 -5.41
CA LYS A 287 13.27 21.58 -6.79
C LYS A 287 12.58 20.26 -7.14
N ILE A 288 11.34 20.35 -7.61
CA ILE A 288 10.56 19.22 -8.15
C ILE A 288 11.35 18.44 -9.22
N SER A 289 12.17 19.13 -10.03
CA SER A 289 13.01 18.50 -11.05
C SER A 289 14.16 17.65 -10.48
N GLU A 290 14.71 18.02 -9.34
CA GLU A 290 15.73 17.23 -8.63
C GLU A 290 15.11 16.00 -7.98
N GLU A 291 13.93 16.15 -7.38
CA GLU A 291 13.15 15.03 -6.85
C GLU A 291 12.79 14.03 -7.95
N PHE A 292 12.36 14.51 -9.13
CA PHE A 292 12.11 13.66 -10.28
C PHE A 292 13.37 12.92 -10.74
N ARG A 293 14.53 13.60 -10.80
CA ARG A 293 15.80 12.97 -11.16
C ARG A 293 16.24 11.91 -10.13
N LYS A 294 16.07 12.19 -8.83
CA LYS A 294 16.39 11.26 -7.73
C LYS A 294 15.46 10.03 -7.76
N ALA A 295 14.17 10.25 -7.99
CA ALA A 295 13.19 9.20 -8.15
C ALA A 295 13.48 8.34 -9.39
N ALA A 296 13.77 8.96 -10.54
CA ALA A 296 14.15 8.26 -11.78
C ALA A 296 15.44 7.45 -11.62
N LYS A 297 16.46 7.99 -10.93
CA LYS A 297 17.70 7.26 -10.62
C LYS A 297 17.42 6.03 -9.74
N THR A 298 16.59 6.19 -8.70
CA THR A 298 16.24 5.08 -7.81
C THR A 298 15.39 4.03 -8.53
N TYR A 299 14.44 4.47 -9.36
CA TYR A 299 13.65 3.58 -10.19
C TYR A 299 14.55 2.79 -11.15
N LYS A 300 15.49 3.46 -11.83
CA LYS A 300 16.49 2.79 -12.67
C LYS A 300 17.33 1.79 -11.87
N GLN A 301 17.82 2.15 -10.69
CA GLN A 301 18.57 1.23 -9.83
C GLN A 301 17.75 0.02 -9.40
N ASN A 302 16.49 0.21 -9.00
CA ASN A 302 15.59 -0.89 -8.66
C ASN A 302 15.26 -1.75 -9.89
N PHE A 303 15.07 -1.13 -11.06
CA PHE A 303 14.86 -1.82 -12.33
C PHE A 303 16.09 -2.63 -12.72
N ASP A 304 17.29 -2.09 -12.53
CA ASP A 304 18.58 -2.75 -12.81
C ASP A 304 18.95 -3.81 -11.75
N ALA A 305 18.43 -3.71 -10.52
CA ALA A 305 18.67 -4.69 -9.46
C ALA A 305 17.58 -5.76 -9.35
N SER A 306 16.43 -5.58 -10.02
CA SER A 306 15.30 -6.51 -9.91
C SER A 306 15.65 -7.88 -10.50
N ASN A 307 15.23 -8.93 -9.79
CA ASN A 307 15.35 -10.32 -10.21
C ASN A 307 14.09 -10.85 -10.88
N ASP A 308 13.03 -10.03 -10.97
CA ASP A 308 11.77 -10.42 -11.60
C ASP A 308 11.97 -10.79 -13.08
N PRO A 309 11.47 -11.96 -13.54
CA PRO A 309 11.61 -12.44 -14.91
C PRO A 309 11.14 -11.45 -15.99
N LEU A 310 10.03 -10.73 -15.77
CA LEU A 310 9.53 -9.73 -16.73
C LEU A 310 10.48 -8.54 -16.82
N ILE A 311 10.97 -8.07 -15.67
CA ILE A 311 11.91 -6.94 -15.62
C ILE A 311 13.25 -7.32 -16.25
N ARG A 312 13.74 -8.54 -16.01
CA ARG A 312 14.95 -9.08 -16.67
C ARG A 312 14.79 -9.12 -18.19
N MET A 313 13.69 -9.67 -18.71
CA MET A 313 13.42 -9.69 -20.15
C MET A 313 13.36 -8.27 -20.75
N LEU A 314 12.65 -7.34 -20.11
CA LEU A 314 12.59 -5.94 -20.58
C LEU A 314 13.97 -5.28 -20.60
N ARG A 315 14.84 -5.61 -19.65
CA ARG A 315 16.22 -5.13 -19.60
C ARG A 315 17.09 -5.76 -20.69
N GLU A 316 16.95 -7.05 -20.95
CA GLU A 316 17.63 -7.77 -22.03
C GLU A 316 17.22 -7.22 -23.41
N ILE A 317 15.92 -6.99 -23.61
CA ILE A 317 15.41 -6.35 -24.84
C ILE A 317 15.90 -4.90 -24.96
N GLY A 318 15.84 -4.12 -23.88
CA GLY A 318 16.26 -2.71 -23.88
C GLY A 318 17.76 -2.49 -24.03
N SER A 319 18.59 -3.41 -23.51
CA SER A 319 20.05 -3.41 -23.70
C SER A 319 20.47 -4.01 -25.05
N GLY A 320 19.60 -4.79 -25.69
CA GLY A 320 19.78 -5.42 -27.00
C GLY A 320 19.35 -4.57 -28.22
N LEU A 321 18.93 -3.31 -28.03
CA LEU A 321 18.52 -2.38 -29.11
C LEU A 321 19.69 -1.88 -30.00
N GLY A 322 20.60 -2.78 -30.33
CA GLY A 322 21.46 -2.70 -31.51
C GLY A 322 21.10 -3.73 -32.58
N THR A 323 20.45 -4.86 -32.25
CA THR A 323 20.12 -5.92 -33.22
C THR A 323 19.00 -6.84 -32.72
N THR A 324 18.09 -7.22 -33.62
CA THR A 324 17.00 -8.23 -33.50
C THR A 324 15.62 -7.72 -33.07
N VAL A 325 14.80 -7.40 -34.06
CA VAL A 325 13.34 -7.19 -33.95
C VAL A 325 12.56 -8.49 -34.28
N ASP A 326 13.20 -9.53 -34.81
CA ASP A 326 12.49 -10.70 -35.36
C ASP A 326 12.13 -11.80 -34.35
N ALA A 327 12.67 -11.79 -33.13
CA ALA A 327 12.43 -12.86 -32.15
C ALA A 327 11.16 -12.68 -31.28
N VAL A 328 10.66 -11.45 -31.14
CA VAL A 328 9.53 -11.13 -30.25
C VAL A 328 8.17 -11.44 -30.89
N GLY A 329 8.09 -11.49 -32.22
CA GLY A 329 6.85 -11.75 -32.94
C GLY A 329 6.27 -13.15 -32.71
N ASN A 330 7.12 -14.17 -32.54
CA ASN A 330 6.67 -15.56 -32.43
C ASN A 330 6.20 -15.92 -31.01
N GLY A 331 6.88 -15.45 -29.96
CA GLY A 331 6.52 -15.78 -28.58
C GLY A 331 5.21 -15.15 -28.09
N VAL A 332 4.89 -13.93 -28.53
CA VAL A 332 3.63 -13.26 -28.16
C VAL A 332 2.44 -13.86 -28.92
N GLY A 333 2.66 -14.31 -30.16
CA GLY A 333 1.64 -15.00 -30.96
C GLY A 333 1.20 -16.33 -30.35
N ASP A 334 2.15 -17.12 -29.87
CA ASP A 334 1.89 -18.43 -29.27
C ASP A 334 1.12 -18.33 -27.94
N VAL A 335 1.44 -17.32 -27.12
CA VAL A 335 0.73 -17.06 -25.85
C VAL A 335 -0.70 -16.58 -26.11
N ALA A 336 -0.91 -15.72 -27.11
CA ALA A 336 -2.24 -15.26 -27.48
C ALA A 336 -3.11 -16.40 -28.07
N ALA A 337 -2.49 -17.34 -28.79
CA ALA A 337 -3.16 -18.53 -29.32
C ALA A 337 -3.56 -19.51 -28.21
N ASP A 338 -2.66 -19.82 -27.25
CA ASP A 338 -2.95 -20.73 -26.13
C ASP A 338 -4.08 -20.20 -25.22
N ILE A 339 -4.10 -18.88 -24.96
CA ILE A 339 -5.18 -18.25 -24.18
C ILE A 339 -6.52 -18.35 -24.92
N LYS A 340 -6.54 -18.13 -26.24
CA LYS A 340 -7.75 -18.22 -27.06
C LYS A 340 -8.29 -19.65 -27.13
N ASP A 341 -7.42 -20.64 -27.24
CA ASP A 341 -7.80 -22.06 -27.27
C ASP A 341 -8.36 -22.53 -25.93
N ARG A 342 -7.77 -22.10 -24.81
CA ARG A 342 -8.32 -22.40 -23.47
C ARG A 342 -9.68 -21.74 -23.23
N PHE A 343 -9.87 -20.51 -23.70
CA PHE A 343 -11.14 -19.80 -23.57
C PHE A 343 -12.26 -20.45 -24.40
N THR A 344 -11.93 -20.92 -25.61
CA THR A 344 -12.87 -21.66 -26.47
C THR A 344 -13.17 -23.06 -25.93
N HIS A 345 -12.18 -23.73 -25.33
CA HIS A 345 -12.38 -25.02 -24.68
C HIS A 345 -13.27 -24.92 -23.44
N TRP A 346 -13.07 -23.89 -22.61
CA TRP A 346 -13.94 -23.62 -21.44
C TRP A 346 -15.39 -23.34 -21.87
N ARG A 347 -15.58 -22.55 -22.94
CA ARG A 347 -16.90 -22.21 -23.47
C ARG A 347 -17.64 -23.43 -24.06
N ARG A 348 -16.91 -24.35 -24.70
CA ARG A 348 -17.48 -25.64 -25.18
C ARG A 348 -17.92 -26.54 -24.03
N ASN A 349 -17.15 -26.61 -22.95
CA ASN A 349 -17.50 -27.42 -21.79
C ASN A 349 -18.65 -26.83 -20.96
N SER A 350 -18.89 -25.52 -21.02
CA SER A 350 -20.05 -24.89 -20.38
C SER A 350 -21.36 -25.10 -21.15
N ASP A 351 -21.30 -25.29 -22.47
CA ASP A 351 -22.49 -25.54 -23.30
C ASP A 351 -22.86 -27.04 -23.33
N GLY A 352 -21.87 -27.96 -23.28
CA GLY A 352 -22.12 -29.41 -23.26
C GLY A 352 -22.72 -30.00 -21.97
N LYS A 353 -22.89 -29.19 -20.92
CA LYS A 353 -23.47 -29.61 -19.64
C LYS A 353 -24.96 -29.27 -19.49
N LYS A 354 -25.57 -28.64 -20.51
CA LYS A 354 -27.01 -28.29 -20.51
C LYS A 354 -27.91 -29.29 -21.24
N ASP A 355 -27.35 -30.25 -21.99
CA ASP A 355 -28.13 -31.19 -22.81
C ASP A 355 -28.19 -32.63 -22.25
N ALA A 356 -27.80 -32.85 -20.98
CA ALA A 356 -27.75 -34.19 -20.37
C ALA A 356 -28.78 -34.47 -19.25
N ASP A 357 -29.65 -33.52 -18.92
CA ASP A 357 -30.75 -33.72 -17.95
C ASP A 357 -32.11 -33.58 -18.63
N ASP A 358 -32.51 -34.61 -19.36
CA ASP A 358 -33.92 -34.87 -19.71
C ASP A 358 -34.26 -36.35 -19.45
N PRO A 359 -34.93 -36.70 -18.34
CA PRO A 359 -35.58 -37.99 -18.21
C PRO A 359 -37.07 -37.84 -18.52
N THR A 360 -37.42 -38.13 -19.76
CA THR A 360 -38.77 -38.57 -20.11
C THR A 360 -38.91 -40.06 -19.79
N GLY A 361 -40.02 -40.44 -19.12
CA GLY A 361 -40.68 -41.72 -19.40
C GLY A 361 -40.70 -42.81 -18.33
N SER A 362 -41.93 -43.04 -17.82
CA SER A 362 -42.62 -44.31 -17.61
C SER A 362 -42.34 -45.22 -16.39
N ASP A 363 -43.42 -45.34 -15.59
CA ASP A 363 -44.16 -46.55 -15.23
C ASP A 363 -43.72 -47.53 -14.12
N SER A 364 -44.70 -47.75 -13.22
CA SER A 364 -45.17 -49.00 -12.59
C SER A 364 -44.18 -50.03 -12.06
N ASP A 365 -44.20 -50.29 -10.75
CA ASP A 365 -44.91 -51.45 -10.15
C ASP A 365 -44.54 -51.64 -8.67
N ASN A 366 -45.58 -52.00 -7.91
CA ASN A 366 -45.63 -52.57 -6.54
C ASN A 366 -45.33 -51.69 -5.32
#